data_AF-A0A9X0R0Y7-F1
#
_entry.id   AF-A0A9X0R0Y7-F1
#
_cell.length_a   1.000
_cell.length_b   1.000
_cell.length_c   1.000
_cell.angle_alpha   90.00
_cell.angle_beta   90.00
_cell.angle_gamma   90.00
#
_symmetry.space_group_name_H-M   'P 1'
#
loop_
_entity.id
_entity.type
_entity.pdbx_description
1 polymer ?
#
loop_
_entity_poly.entity_id
_entity_poly.type
_entity_poly.pdbx_seq_one_letter_code
_entity_poly.pdbx_strand_id
1 'polypeptide(L)'
;MRRERLVGWLCAGLLLVIWVGFHLMSRLTASQALTPWDVAALRYGGSFVAVLPLLAWRGLPRIAPARLPVLLVSAGFGFPLMAGAAPLYLPVWWLALPSAMAEAPWRVVLIQGLFHGLGASVIAMLLCTRAVAAIGPGPTTMVGAVVPALAALIAWPLLGEALPPLGLVAVLLVSAGMLLGVLWPARSR
;
A
#
# COMPACT_ATOMS: atom_id res chain seq x y z
N MET A 1 26.33 8.26 -10.09
CA MET A 1 25.84 8.41 -8.69
C MET A 1 24.73 9.45 -8.53
N ARG A 2 24.86 10.70 -9.03
CA ARG A 2 23.83 11.76 -8.83
C ARG A 2 22.48 11.44 -9.50
N ARG A 3 22.49 10.87 -10.72
CA ARG A 3 21.31 10.45 -11.47
C ARG A 3 20.52 9.33 -10.77
N GLU A 4 21.22 8.31 -10.26
CA GLU A 4 20.59 7.21 -9.51
C GLU A 4 19.88 7.70 -8.25
N ARG A 5 20.52 8.60 -7.48
CA ARG A 5 19.87 9.20 -6.30
C ARG A 5 18.63 10.02 -6.66
N LEU A 6 18.66 10.76 -7.78
CA LEU A 6 17.49 11.49 -8.26
C LEU A 6 16.33 10.54 -8.59
N VAL A 7 16.63 9.44 -9.31
CA VAL A 7 15.63 8.40 -9.63
C VAL A 7 15.05 7.81 -8.34
N GLY A 8 15.89 7.50 -7.35
CA GLY A 8 15.43 6.99 -6.06
C GLY A 8 14.47 7.93 -5.34
N TRP A 9 14.78 9.23 -5.30
CA TRP A 9 13.89 10.24 -4.70
C TRP A 9 12.59 10.43 -5.49
N LEU A 10 12.63 10.36 -6.83
CA LEU A 10 11.41 10.37 -7.65
C LEU A 10 10.53 9.14 -7.36
N CYS A 11 11.14 7.96 -7.26
CA CYS A 11 10.43 6.73 -6.89
C CYS A 11 9.81 6.84 -5.49
N ALA A 12 10.54 7.38 -4.51
CA ALA A 12 10.03 7.61 -3.17
C ALA A 12 8.88 8.63 -3.16
N GLY A 13 8.97 9.71 -3.95
CA GLY A 13 7.90 10.69 -4.10
C GLY A 13 6.63 10.10 -4.73
N LEU A 14 6.77 9.29 -5.79
CA LEU A 14 5.63 8.57 -6.38
C LEU A 14 5.02 7.56 -5.40
N LEU A 15 5.87 6.87 -4.64
CA LEU A 15 5.44 5.96 -3.58
C LEU A 15 4.62 6.69 -2.52
N LEU A 16 5.05 7.88 -2.09
CA LEU A 16 4.30 8.74 -1.16
C LEU A 16 2.91 9.05 -1.69
N VAL A 17 2.80 9.45 -2.96
CA VAL A 17 1.52 9.77 -3.59
C VAL A 17 0.58 8.57 -3.58
N ILE A 18 1.08 7.37 -3.92
CA ILE A 18 0.27 6.15 -3.91
C ILE A 18 -0.20 5.81 -2.49
N TRP A 19 0.68 5.91 -1.49
CA TRP A 19 0.31 5.60 -0.11
C TRP A 19 -0.69 6.60 0.48
N VAL A 20 -0.49 7.89 0.24
CA VAL A 20 -1.47 8.92 0.64
C VAL A 20 -2.80 8.68 -0.05
N GLY A 21 -2.77 8.42 -1.36
CA GLY A 21 -3.95 8.03 -2.13
C GLY A 21 -4.63 6.79 -1.58
N PHE A 22 -3.89 5.79 -1.10
CA PHE A 22 -4.44 4.57 -0.51
C PHE A 22 -5.20 4.82 0.78
N HIS A 23 -4.68 5.70 1.65
CA HIS A 23 -5.41 6.09 2.86
C HIS A 23 -6.69 6.85 2.52
N LEU A 24 -6.64 7.79 1.58
CA LEU A 24 -7.82 8.55 1.14
C LEU A 24 -8.86 7.64 0.45
N MET A 25 -8.41 6.76 -0.44
CA MET A 25 -9.26 5.81 -1.15
C MET A 25 -9.90 4.82 -0.16
N SER A 26 -9.17 4.39 0.88
CA SER A 26 -9.73 3.52 1.92
C SER A 26 -10.88 4.20 2.69
N ARG A 27 -10.81 5.52 2.90
CA ARG A 27 -11.91 6.31 3.50
C ARG A 27 -13.10 6.41 2.55
N LEU A 28 -12.84 6.73 1.29
CA LEU A 28 -13.87 6.77 0.26
C LEU A 28 -14.58 5.41 0.15
N THR A 29 -13.83 4.33 0.21
CA THR A 29 -14.38 2.98 0.15
C THR A 29 -15.35 2.69 1.30
N ALA A 30 -15.08 3.18 2.50
CA ALA A 30 -15.99 3.06 3.64
C ALA A 30 -17.32 3.82 3.45
N SER A 31 -17.34 4.82 2.56
CA SER A 31 -18.54 5.57 2.17
C SER A 31 -19.26 5.02 0.92
N GLN A 32 -18.66 4.05 0.22
CA GLN A 32 -19.24 3.43 -0.97
C GLN A 32 -20.01 2.16 -0.60
N ALA A 33 -20.85 1.68 -1.52
CA ALA A 33 -21.67 0.48 -1.33
C ALA A 33 -20.88 -0.84 -1.17
N LEU A 34 -19.55 -0.84 -1.36
CA LEU A 34 -18.74 -2.05 -1.26
C LEU A 34 -18.51 -2.45 0.20
N THR A 35 -18.67 -3.74 0.49
CA THR A 35 -18.29 -4.26 1.81
C THR A 35 -16.77 -4.29 1.97
N PRO A 36 -16.23 -4.29 3.21
CA PRO A 36 -14.80 -4.51 3.43
C PRO A 36 -14.28 -5.81 2.78
N TRP A 37 -15.15 -6.83 2.69
CA TRP A 37 -14.83 -8.12 2.08
C TRP A 37 -14.64 -8.03 0.58
N ASP A 38 -15.49 -7.26 -0.11
CA ASP A 38 -15.39 -6.99 -1.55
C ASP A 38 -14.11 -6.25 -1.88
N VAL A 39 -13.74 -5.30 -1.05
CA VAL A 39 -12.52 -4.49 -1.21
C VAL A 39 -11.28 -5.35 -1.02
N ALA A 40 -11.30 -6.25 -0.03
CA ALA A 40 -10.27 -7.26 0.14
C ALA A 40 -10.21 -8.20 -1.09
N ALA A 41 -11.35 -8.62 -1.64
CA ALA A 41 -11.39 -9.45 -2.85
C ALA A 41 -10.75 -8.72 -4.05
N LEU A 42 -11.03 -7.42 -4.22
CA LEU A 42 -10.43 -6.60 -5.26
C LEU A 42 -8.93 -6.38 -5.06
N ARG A 43 -8.49 -6.22 -3.81
CA ARG A 43 -7.06 -6.12 -3.44
C ARG A 43 -6.30 -7.39 -3.82
N TYR A 44 -6.78 -8.54 -3.35
CA TYR A 44 -6.13 -9.83 -3.55
C TYR A 44 -6.25 -10.29 -5.00
N GLY A 45 -7.47 -10.30 -5.55
CA GLY A 45 -7.76 -10.72 -6.92
C GLY A 45 -7.08 -9.82 -7.96
N GLY A 46 -7.15 -8.50 -7.79
CA GLY A 46 -6.47 -7.56 -8.69
C GLY A 46 -4.95 -7.74 -8.70
N SER A 47 -4.34 -7.94 -7.53
CA SER A 47 -2.90 -8.22 -7.42
C SER A 47 -2.52 -9.56 -8.07
N PHE A 48 -3.35 -10.59 -7.90
CA PHE A 48 -3.15 -11.89 -8.50
C PHE A 48 -3.23 -11.82 -10.03
N VAL A 49 -4.26 -11.18 -10.58
CA VAL A 49 -4.39 -10.97 -12.03
C VAL A 49 -3.22 -10.16 -12.58
N ALA A 50 -2.79 -9.11 -11.88
CA ALA A 50 -1.65 -8.30 -12.30
C ALA A 50 -0.34 -9.08 -12.33
N VAL A 51 -0.17 -10.12 -11.49
CA VAL A 51 1.05 -10.92 -11.46
C VAL A 51 1.06 -12.08 -12.46
N LEU A 52 -0.10 -12.57 -12.91
CA LEU A 52 -0.18 -13.70 -13.84
C LEU A 52 0.66 -13.51 -15.12
N PRO A 53 0.66 -12.36 -15.81
CA PRO A 53 1.51 -12.14 -16.97
C PRO A 53 3.00 -12.24 -16.62
N LEU A 54 3.39 -11.75 -15.45
CA LEU A 54 4.78 -11.80 -14.98
C LEU A 54 5.20 -13.24 -14.66
N LEU A 55 4.33 -14.02 -14.03
CA LEU A 55 4.55 -15.45 -13.76
C LEU A 55 4.60 -16.27 -15.05
N ALA A 56 3.72 -15.98 -16.01
CA ALA A 56 3.72 -16.66 -17.31
C ALA A 56 5.02 -16.40 -18.08
N TRP A 57 5.57 -15.18 -18.00
CA TRP A 57 6.80 -14.83 -18.71
C TRP A 57 8.09 -15.23 -17.97
N ARG A 58 8.13 -15.20 -16.64
CA ARG A 58 9.36 -15.43 -15.86
C ARG A 58 9.37 -16.71 -15.03
N GLY A 59 8.26 -17.44 -15.00
CA GLY A 59 8.09 -18.61 -14.16
C GLY A 59 7.91 -18.27 -12.68
N LEU A 60 7.67 -19.31 -11.87
CA LEU A 60 7.53 -19.17 -10.43
C LEU A 60 8.88 -18.79 -9.79
N PRO A 61 8.92 -17.80 -8.89
CA PRO A 61 10.13 -17.46 -8.17
C PRO A 61 10.56 -18.64 -7.29
N ARG A 62 11.83 -19.04 -7.36
CA ARG A 62 12.41 -20.13 -6.57
C ARG A 62 12.73 -19.64 -5.16
N ILE A 63 11.72 -19.61 -4.29
CA ILE A 63 11.86 -19.20 -2.90
C ILE A 63 11.94 -20.45 -2.03
N ALA A 64 12.94 -20.52 -1.15
CA ALA A 64 13.06 -21.63 -0.20
C ALA A 64 11.81 -21.71 0.70
N PRO A 65 11.18 -22.90 0.89
CA PRO A 65 9.95 -23.03 1.67
C PRO A 65 10.06 -22.46 3.09
N ALA A 66 11.23 -22.57 3.71
CA ALA A 66 11.51 -22.01 5.04
C ALA A 66 11.40 -20.48 5.12
N ARG A 67 11.57 -19.77 3.99
CA ARG A 67 11.43 -18.31 3.93
C ARG A 67 9.99 -17.87 3.68
N LEU A 68 9.14 -18.77 3.19
CA LEU A 68 7.76 -18.46 2.82
C LEU A 68 6.95 -17.89 4.01
N PRO A 69 6.98 -18.45 5.23
CA PRO A 69 6.26 -17.88 6.37
C PRO A 69 6.74 -16.48 6.74
N VAL A 70 8.05 -16.24 6.73
CA VAL A 70 8.62 -14.91 7.05
C VAL A 70 8.21 -13.88 5.99
N LEU A 71 8.19 -14.27 4.72
CA LEU A 71 7.71 -13.41 3.62
C LEU A 71 6.21 -13.18 3.69
N LEU A 72 5.45 -14.14 4.21
CA LEU A 72 4.01 -14.01 4.44
C LEU A 72 3.67 -13.18 5.71
N VAL A 73 4.59 -13.03 6.65
CA VAL A 73 4.34 -12.32 7.92
C VAL A 73 4.96 -10.93 7.95
N SER A 74 6.02 -10.67 7.17
CA SER A 74 6.69 -9.37 7.14
C SER A 74 6.03 -8.41 6.14
N ALA A 75 5.64 -7.23 6.62
CA ALA A 75 5.00 -6.15 5.82
C ALA A 75 5.82 -5.69 4.59
N GLY A 76 7.10 -6.05 4.50
CA GLY A 76 7.97 -5.77 3.35
C GLY A 76 7.64 -6.54 2.07
N PHE A 77 6.73 -7.52 2.12
CA PHE A 77 6.32 -8.36 0.98
C PHE A 77 4.80 -8.36 0.76
N GLY A 78 4.18 -7.17 0.76
CA GLY A 78 2.76 -7.02 0.40
C GLY A 78 2.38 -7.67 -0.94
N PHE A 79 3.32 -7.81 -1.88
CA PHE A 79 3.07 -8.36 -3.22
C PHE A 79 2.86 -9.90 -3.25
N PRO A 80 3.77 -10.76 -2.73
CA PRO A 80 3.48 -12.20 -2.62
C PRO A 80 2.31 -12.52 -1.70
N LEU A 81 2.10 -11.70 -0.68
CA LEU A 81 0.96 -11.85 0.22
C LEU A 81 -0.36 -11.58 -0.48
N MET A 82 -0.46 -10.47 -1.20
CA MET A 82 -1.72 -10.07 -1.83
C MET A 82 -2.09 -11.03 -2.98
N ALA A 83 -1.14 -11.36 -3.84
CA ALA A 83 -1.37 -12.32 -4.91
C ALA A 83 -1.53 -13.76 -4.38
N GLY A 84 -0.68 -14.18 -3.44
CA GLY A 84 -0.69 -15.54 -2.87
C GLY A 84 -1.90 -15.84 -1.99
N ALA A 85 -2.53 -14.82 -1.40
CA ALA A 85 -3.76 -14.98 -0.62
C ALA A 85 -5.01 -15.12 -1.51
N ALA A 86 -4.97 -14.68 -2.77
CA ALA A 86 -6.16 -14.66 -3.63
C ALA A 86 -6.81 -16.05 -3.83
N PRO A 87 -6.05 -17.15 -4.09
CA PRO A 87 -6.64 -18.48 -4.21
C PRO A 87 -7.30 -18.99 -2.93
N LEU A 88 -6.89 -18.50 -1.76
CA LEU A 88 -7.47 -18.88 -0.47
C LEU A 88 -8.67 -17.98 -0.13
N TYR A 89 -8.55 -16.68 -0.38
CA TYR A 89 -9.55 -15.70 0.01
C TYR A 89 -10.74 -15.63 -0.95
N LEU A 90 -10.52 -15.68 -2.27
CA LEU A 90 -11.60 -15.51 -3.26
C LEU A 90 -12.71 -16.57 -3.16
N PRO A 91 -12.40 -17.88 -2.95
CA PRO A 91 -13.46 -18.88 -2.76
C PRO A 91 -14.27 -18.63 -1.50
N VAL A 92 -13.61 -18.26 -0.39
CA VAL A 92 -14.29 -17.95 0.88
C VAL A 92 -15.17 -16.71 0.72
N TRP A 93 -14.66 -15.67 0.05
CA TRP A 93 -15.43 -14.47 -0.23
C TRP A 93 -16.67 -14.76 -1.08
N TRP A 94 -16.52 -15.55 -2.15
CA TRP A 94 -17.63 -15.87 -3.05
C TRP A 94 -18.71 -16.74 -2.40
N LEU A 95 -18.33 -17.66 -1.51
CA LEU A 95 -19.25 -18.67 -0.95
C LEU A 95 -19.82 -18.31 0.42
N ALA A 96 -19.12 -17.50 1.23
CA ALA A 96 -19.42 -17.37 2.65
C ALA A 96 -19.47 -15.92 3.16
N LEU A 97 -18.98 -14.92 2.42
CA LEU A 97 -18.96 -13.53 2.90
C LEU A 97 -20.08 -12.69 2.26
N PRO A 98 -20.65 -11.74 3.01
CA PRO A 98 -21.63 -10.81 2.45
C PRO A 98 -20.94 -9.92 1.41
N SER A 99 -21.52 -9.85 0.22
CA SER A 99 -21.00 -9.07 -0.89
C SER A 99 -22.06 -8.11 -1.42
N ALA A 100 -21.66 -6.86 -1.65
CA ALA A 100 -22.44 -5.86 -2.36
C ALA A 100 -21.87 -5.57 -3.76
N MET A 101 -20.94 -6.42 -4.22
CA MET A 101 -20.20 -6.17 -5.46
C MET A 101 -21.09 -6.20 -6.71
N ALA A 102 -22.20 -6.93 -6.68
CA ALA A 102 -23.19 -6.97 -7.76
C ALA A 102 -24.04 -5.69 -7.85
N GLU A 103 -24.23 -5.00 -6.73
CA GLU A 103 -25.03 -3.78 -6.63
C GLU A 103 -24.18 -2.53 -6.85
N ALA A 104 -22.88 -2.63 -6.59
CA ALA A 104 -21.95 -1.53 -6.77
C ALA A 104 -21.80 -1.13 -8.25
N PRO A 105 -21.69 0.18 -8.56
CA PRO A 105 -21.41 0.61 -9.92
C PRO A 105 -20.09 0.02 -10.42
N TRP A 106 -20.10 -0.57 -11.61
CA TRP A 106 -18.91 -1.22 -12.18
C TRP A 106 -17.67 -0.30 -12.25
N ARG A 107 -17.87 1.02 -12.38
CA ARG A 107 -16.78 2.02 -12.36
C ARG A 107 -16.09 2.05 -11.01
N VAL A 108 -16.84 1.96 -9.91
CA VAL A 108 -16.29 1.90 -8.55
C VAL A 108 -15.48 0.62 -8.41
N VAL A 109 -16.04 -0.52 -8.81
CA VAL A 109 -15.33 -1.82 -8.78
C VAL A 109 -14.02 -1.76 -9.58
N LEU A 110 -14.04 -1.20 -10.80
CA LEU A 110 -12.86 -1.08 -11.64
C LEU A 110 -11.80 -0.16 -11.05
N ILE A 111 -12.18 1.04 -10.60
CA ILE A 111 -11.24 2.01 -9.99
C ILE A 111 -10.64 1.41 -8.73
N GLN A 112 -11.45 0.74 -7.90
CA GLN A 112 -10.98 0.09 -6.67
C GLN A 112 -10.03 -1.05 -6.98
N GLY A 113 -10.36 -1.92 -7.93
CA GLY A 113 -9.51 -3.03 -8.37
C GLY A 113 -8.18 -2.55 -8.97
N LEU A 114 -8.19 -1.52 -9.81
CA LEU A 114 -6.98 -0.95 -10.39
C LEU A 114 -6.13 -0.25 -9.34
N PHE A 115 -6.73 0.61 -8.52
CA PHE A 115 -5.98 1.37 -7.53
C PHE A 115 -5.40 0.46 -6.46
N HIS A 116 -6.21 -0.43 -5.88
CA HIS A 116 -5.78 -1.28 -4.79
C HIS A 116 -5.00 -2.51 -5.26
N GLY A 117 -5.43 -3.16 -6.34
CA GLY A 117 -4.81 -4.38 -6.86
C GLY A 117 -3.55 -4.12 -7.68
N LEU A 118 -3.49 -3.06 -8.48
CA LEU A 118 -2.32 -2.75 -9.32
C LEU A 118 -1.49 -1.61 -8.71
N GLY A 119 -2.11 -0.46 -8.43
CA GLY A 119 -1.41 0.73 -7.94
C GLY A 119 -0.70 0.51 -6.61
N ALA A 120 -1.49 0.23 -5.56
CA ALA A 120 -1.00 0.09 -4.19
C ALA A 120 -0.22 -1.21 -3.96
N SER A 121 -0.56 -2.32 -4.65
CA SER A 121 0.10 -3.60 -4.43
C SER A 121 1.30 -3.85 -5.32
N VAL A 122 1.26 -3.47 -6.60
CA VAL A 122 2.32 -3.76 -7.58
C VAL A 122 3.23 -2.57 -7.81
N ILE A 123 2.66 -1.44 -8.23
CA ILE A 123 3.43 -0.25 -8.61
C ILE A 123 4.16 0.31 -7.38
N ALA A 124 3.47 0.46 -6.24
CA ALA A 124 4.09 0.92 -5.00
C ALA A 124 5.27 0.04 -4.57
N MET A 125 5.15 -1.28 -4.70
CA MET A 125 6.21 -2.21 -4.32
C MET A 125 7.45 -2.06 -5.21
N LEU A 126 7.25 -1.92 -6.53
CA LEU A 126 8.35 -1.69 -7.47
C LEU A 126 9.06 -0.36 -7.20
N LEU A 127 8.29 0.71 -6.93
CA LEU A 127 8.83 2.01 -6.57
C LEU A 127 9.60 1.95 -5.24
N CYS A 128 9.07 1.24 -4.24
CA CYS A 128 9.73 1.02 -2.96
C CYS A 128 11.07 0.29 -3.15
N THR A 129 11.07 -0.83 -3.89
CA THR A 129 12.30 -1.59 -4.15
C THR A 129 13.35 -0.74 -4.86
N ARG A 130 12.93 0.07 -5.85
CA ARG A 130 13.84 0.99 -6.56
C ARG A 130 14.33 2.14 -5.68
N ALA A 131 13.48 2.71 -4.83
CA ALA A 131 13.88 3.74 -3.87
C ALA A 131 14.90 3.18 -2.86
N VAL A 132 14.62 2.02 -2.26
CA VAL A 132 15.56 1.36 -1.32
C VAL A 132 16.90 1.09 -1.99
N ALA A 133 16.91 0.58 -3.23
CA ALA A 133 18.14 0.30 -3.96
C ALA A 133 18.98 1.57 -4.26
N ALA A 134 18.32 2.72 -4.50
CA ALA A 134 18.97 3.94 -4.95
C ALA A 134 19.35 4.91 -3.82
N ILE A 135 18.53 5.02 -2.78
CA ILE A 135 18.71 5.97 -1.66
C ILE A 135 18.80 5.29 -0.29
N GLY A 136 18.69 3.96 -0.23
CA GLY A 136 18.78 3.18 0.99
C GLY A 136 17.44 3.00 1.71
N PRO A 137 17.37 2.02 2.64
CA PRO A 137 16.15 1.72 3.38
C PRO A 137 15.73 2.85 4.32
N GLY A 138 16.68 3.50 5.01
CA GLY A 138 16.39 4.59 5.95
C GLY A 138 15.63 5.74 5.29
N PRO A 139 16.18 6.44 4.29
CA PRO A 139 15.49 7.53 3.61
C PRO A 139 14.16 7.11 2.96
N THR A 140 14.04 5.86 2.49
CA THR A 140 12.80 5.36 1.88
C THR A 140 11.69 5.19 2.92
N THR A 141 11.99 4.64 4.10
CA THR A 141 10.98 4.45 5.16
C THR A 141 10.53 5.79 5.74
N MET A 142 11.41 6.80 5.78
CA MET A 142 11.08 8.16 6.20
C MET A 142 9.97 8.78 5.36
N VAL A 143 9.99 8.54 4.05
CA VAL A 143 8.94 9.06 3.17
C VAL A 143 7.60 8.41 3.51
N GLY A 144 7.59 7.09 3.76
CA GLY A 144 6.40 6.39 4.23
C GLY A 144 5.87 6.90 5.58
N ALA A 145 6.75 7.41 6.43
CA ALA A 145 6.41 7.98 7.72
C ALA A 145 5.46 9.19 7.58
N VAL A 146 5.66 10.03 6.57
CA VAL A 146 4.85 11.26 6.38
C VAL A 146 3.41 10.96 5.89
N VAL A 147 3.16 9.74 5.41
CA VAL A 147 1.88 9.33 4.78
C VAL A 147 0.65 9.60 5.67
N PRO A 148 0.58 9.17 6.94
CA PRO A 148 -0.65 9.30 7.72
C PRO A 148 -0.99 10.76 8.02
N ALA A 149 0.05 11.58 8.28
CA ALA A 149 -0.09 13.02 8.50
C ALA A 149 -0.64 13.72 7.26
N LEU A 150 -0.04 13.47 6.09
CA LEU A 150 -0.51 14.05 4.82
C LEU A 150 -1.91 13.55 4.46
N ALA A 151 -2.18 12.26 4.60
CA ALA A 151 -3.50 11.70 4.33
C ALA A 151 -4.58 12.32 5.23
N ALA A 152 -4.30 12.55 6.51
CA ALA A 152 -5.21 13.26 7.39
C ALA A 152 -5.41 14.70 6.93
N LEU A 153 -4.34 15.47 6.73
CA LEU A 153 -4.41 16.88 6.32
C LEU A 153 -5.15 17.07 4.99
N ILE A 154 -4.98 16.16 4.02
CA ILE A 154 -5.66 16.20 2.73
C ILE A 154 -7.13 15.75 2.85
N ALA A 155 -7.44 14.80 3.73
CA ALA A 155 -8.82 14.33 3.94
C ALA A 155 -9.75 15.47 4.37
N TRP A 156 -9.25 16.48 5.10
CA TRP A 156 -10.08 17.60 5.52
C TRP A 156 -10.68 18.40 4.34
N PRO A 157 -9.89 19.05 3.46
CA PRO A 157 -10.46 19.77 2.33
C PRO A 157 -11.07 18.84 1.27
N LEU A 158 -10.55 17.62 1.10
CA LEU A 158 -10.97 16.74 0.01
C LEU A 158 -12.24 15.95 0.31
N LEU A 159 -12.39 15.47 1.56
CA LEU A 159 -13.50 14.62 1.98
C LEU A 159 -14.47 15.34 2.92
N GLY A 160 -14.15 16.56 3.36
CA GLY A 160 -14.93 17.30 4.35
C GLY A 160 -14.75 16.78 5.78
N GLU A 161 -13.77 15.89 6.02
CA GLU A 161 -13.49 15.29 7.32
C GLU A 161 -12.61 16.22 8.15
N ALA A 162 -13.22 17.17 8.87
CA ALA A 162 -12.49 18.11 9.72
C ALA A 162 -11.60 17.39 10.73
N LEU A 163 -10.32 17.77 10.80
CA LEU A 163 -9.45 17.27 11.87
C LEU A 163 -9.88 17.87 13.20
N PRO A 164 -10.30 17.06 14.19
CA PRO A 164 -10.51 17.59 15.53
C PRO A 164 -9.17 18.09 16.10
N PRO A 165 -9.18 19.03 17.06
CA PRO A 165 -7.95 19.54 17.66
C PRO A 165 -7.01 18.45 18.19
N LEU A 166 -7.57 17.39 18.79
CA LEU A 166 -6.79 16.22 19.22
C LEU A 166 -6.15 15.48 18.05
N GLY A 167 -6.82 15.40 16.90
CA GLY A 167 -6.27 14.83 15.66
C GLY A 167 -5.10 15.65 15.14
N LEU A 168 -5.16 16.98 15.24
CA LEU A 168 -4.04 17.86 14.88
C LEU A 168 -2.84 17.62 15.81
N VAL A 169 -3.08 17.53 17.12
CA VAL A 169 -2.03 17.19 18.11
C VAL A 169 -1.42 15.82 17.84
N ALA A 170 -2.24 14.82 17.50
CA ALA A 170 -1.76 13.48 17.14
C ALA A 170 -0.89 13.52 15.86
N VAL A 171 -1.31 14.25 14.82
CA VAL A 171 -0.52 14.45 13.60
C VAL A 171 0.82 15.12 13.91
N LEU A 172 0.83 16.16 14.75
CA LEU A 172 2.06 16.85 15.16
C LEU A 172 2.98 15.94 15.97
N LEU A 173 2.45 15.18 16.93
CA LEU A 173 3.22 14.24 17.74
C LEU A 173 3.82 13.11 16.91
N VAL A 174 3.05 12.51 16.00
CA VAL A 174 3.54 11.46 15.09
C VAL A 174 4.64 12.02 14.19
N SER A 175 4.42 13.21 13.61
CA SER A 175 5.41 13.88 12.76
C SER A 175 6.70 14.20 13.52
N ALA A 176 6.58 14.69 14.76
CA ALA A 176 7.73 14.97 15.63
C ALA A 176 8.49 13.69 16.01
N GLY A 177 7.79 12.61 16.39
CA GLY A 177 8.39 11.32 16.69
C GLY A 177 9.15 10.73 15.49
N MET A 178 8.62 10.91 14.28
CA MET A 178 9.28 10.51 13.04
C MET A 178 10.53 11.35 12.77
N LEU A 179 10.45 12.67 12.88
CA LEU A 179 11.61 13.55 12.74
C LEU A 179 12.71 13.20 13.75
N LEU A 180 12.34 12.91 15.00
CA LEU A 180 13.29 12.46 16.02
C LEU A 180 13.92 11.11 15.65
N GLY A 181 13.12 10.12 15.22
CA GLY A 181 13.64 8.81 14.80
C GLY A 181 14.60 8.89 13.61
N VAL A 182 14.42 9.91 12.76
CA VAL A 182 15.26 10.21 11.60
C VAL A 182 16.55 10.90 11.97
N LEU A 183 16.43 11.92 12.81
CA LEU A 183 17.56 12.76 13.21
C LEU A 183 18.40 12.07 14.27
N TRP A 184 17.87 11.05 14.94
CA TRP A 184 18.61 10.25 15.91
C TRP A 184 19.63 9.36 15.19
N PRO A 185 20.93 9.64 15.29
CA PRO A 185 21.95 8.82 14.68
C PRO A 185 21.96 7.47 15.41
N ALA A 186 21.67 6.38 14.69
CA ALA A 186 21.96 5.06 15.20
C ALA A 186 23.47 4.99 15.45
N ARG A 187 23.89 5.01 16.72
CA ARG A 187 25.28 4.71 17.09
C ARG A 187 25.56 3.30 16.60
N SER A 188 26.29 3.17 15.50
CA SER A 188 26.91 1.91 15.10
C SER A 188 27.86 1.52 16.24
N ARG A 189 27.51 0.46 16.97
CA ARG A 189 28.46 -0.27 17.80
C ARG A 189 29.24 -1.23 16.93
#